data_AF-A0A2J6IAR8-F1
#
_entry.id   AF-A0A2J6IAR8-F1
#
_cell.length_a   1.000
_cell.length_b   1.000
_cell.length_c   1.000
_cell.angle_alpha   90.00
_cell.angle_beta   90.00
_cell.angle_gamma   90.00
#
_symmetry.space_group_name_H-M   'P 1'
#
loop_
_entity.id
_entity.type
_entity.pdbx_description
1 polymer ?
#
loop_
_entity_poly.entity_id
_entity_poly.type
_entity_poly.pdbx_seq_one_letter_code
_entity_poly.pdbx_strand_id
1 'polypeptide(L)'
;MRYFSGISDINSLTLIYRRLAMLNHPDMGGNPEVMKRINIEYEELKSQLKGENKENSGYSINQEVFVNKSPARIIHIGEYIIIVQSTLTNRKAIFNKKSGICLSNPELKLSTKKHIRYAGR
;
A
#
# COMPACT_ATOMS: atom_id res chain seq x y z
N MET A 1 -13.11 -8.20 18.76
CA MET A 1 -14.06 -7.11 18.51
C MET A 1 -15.04 -7.04 19.66
N ARG A 2 -14.74 -6.20 20.66
CA ARG A 2 -15.58 -6.07 21.86
C ARG A 2 -16.47 -4.82 21.81
N TYR A 3 -16.07 -3.80 21.05
CA TYR A 3 -16.76 -2.50 20.99
C TYR A 3 -17.45 -2.22 19.66
N PHE A 4 -16.95 -2.82 18.58
CA PHE A 4 -17.46 -2.64 17.22
C PHE A 4 -18.02 -3.97 16.72
N SER A 5 -19.32 -4.22 16.96
CA SER A 5 -19.99 -5.45 16.54
C SER A 5 -20.91 -5.16 15.34
N GLY A 6 -20.75 -5.90 14.24
CA GLY A 6 -21.65 -5.81 13.07
C GLY A 6 -21.46 -4.59 12.17
N ILE A 7 -20.29 -3.94 12.18
CA ILE A 7 -20.04 -2.76 11.37
C ILE A 7 -19.49 -3.16 10.00
N SER A 8 -20.25 -2.88 8.95
CA SER A 8 -19.85 -3.11 7.55
C SER A 8 -19.60 -1.81 6.77
N ASP A 9 -19.79 -0.64 7.40
CA ASP A 9 -19.66 0.66 6.75
C ASP A 9 -18.79 1.66 7.55
N ILE A 10 -17.99 2.45 6.85
CA ILE A 10 -16.99 3.37 7.44
C ILE A 10 -17.68 4.51 8.19
N ASN A 11 -18.84 4.94 7.72
CA ASN A 11 -19.60 6.03 8.33
C ASN A 11 -20.17 5.55 9.68
N SER A 12 -20.68 4.33 9.73
CA SER A 12 -21.12 3.67 10.96
C SER A 12 -19.96 3.47 11.95
N LEU A 13 -18.79 3.06 11.47
CA LEU A 13 -17.58 2.92 12.28
C LEU A 13 -17.16 4.24 12.93
N THR A 14 -17.15 5.32 12.15
CA THR A 14 -16.74 6.66 12.60
C THR A 14 -17.72 7.24 13.63
N LEU A 15 -19.02 7.01 13.44
CA LEU A 15 -20.06 7.48 14.37
C LEU A 15 -19.95 6.80 15.73
N ILE A 16 -19.78 5.48 15.74
CA ILE A 16 -19.65 4.68 16.98
C ILE A 16 -18.35 5.04 17.70
N TYR A 17 -17.25 5.19 16.96
CA TYR A 17 -15.97 5.64 17.50
C TYR A 17 -16.11 6.99 18.22
N ARG A 18 -16.76 7.98 17.60
CA ARG A 18 -16.94 9.31 18.19
C ARG A 18 -17.75 9.26 19.48
N ARG A 19 -18.80 8.43 19.55
CA ARG A 19 -19.58 8.23 20.78
C ARG A 19 -18.74 7.59 21.89
N LEU A 20 -18.01 6.52 21.57
CA LEU A 20 -17.14 5.81 22.51
C LEU A 20 -16.00 6.70 23.03
N ALA A 21 -15.40 7.50 22.15
CA ALA A 21 -14.35 8.44 22.48
C ALA A 21 -14.82 9.54 23.43
N MET A 22 -16.03 10.08 23.23
CA MET A 22 -16.62 11.06 24.15
C MET A 22 -16.93 10.44 25.52
N LEU A 23 -17.44 9.20 25.55
CA LEU A 23 -17.77 8.50 26.80
C LEU A 23 -16.53 8.12 27.62
N ASN A 24 -15.42 7.82 26.95
CA ASN A 24 -14.18 7.35 27.60
C ASN A 24 -13.07 8.41 27.55
N HIS A 25 -13.40 9.68 27.26
CA HIS A 25 -12.40 10.73 27.16
C HIS A 25 -11.78 10.99 28.54
N PRO A 26 -10.44 11.02 28.67
CA PRO A 26 -9.77 11.20 29.96
C PRO A 26 -10.13 12.54 30.63
N ASP A 27 -10.41 13.57 29.84
CA ASP A 27 -10.86 14.90 30.32
C ASP A 27 -12.27 14.87 30.95
N MET A 28 -13.08 13.85 30.64
CA MET A 28 -14.40 13.61 31.24
C MET A 28 -14.37 12.50 32.32
N GLY A 29 -13.18 12.15 32.82
CA GLY A 29 -13.00 11.08 33.81
C GLY A 29 -12.96 9.66 33.23
N GLY A 30 -12.81 9.54 31.91
CA GLY A 30 -12.68 8.27 31.21
C GLY A 30 -11.31 7.62 31.37
N ASN A 31 -11.24 6.31 31.15
CA ASN A 31 -10.00 5.56 31.35
C ASN A 31 -9.12 5.57 30.08
N PRO A 32 -7.89 6.11 30.12
CA PRO A 32 -7.03 6.24 28.95
C PRO A 32 -6.67 4.88 28.32
N GLU A 33 -6.62 3.81 29.12
CA GLU A 33 -6.36 2.46 28.62
C GLU A 33 -7.49 1.94 27.74
N VAL A 34 -8.74 2.30 28.07
CA VAL A 34 -9.93 1.93 27.29
C VAL A 34 -9.97 2.72 26.00
N MET A 35 -9.67 4.03 26.04
CA MET A 35 -9.57 4.88 24.85
C MET A 35 -8.50 4.36 23.87
N LYS A 36 -7.33 3.93 24.39
CA LYS A 36 -6.28 3.34 23.56
C LYS A 36 -6.74 2.07 22.85
N ARG A 37 -7.47 1.19 23.54
CA ARG A 37 -8.04 -0.03 22.92
C ARG A 37 -9.07 0.29 21.85
N ILE A 38 -9.92 1.29 22.07
CA ILE A 38 -10.92 1.76 21.09
C ILE A 38 -10.21 2.29 19.83
N ASN A 39 -9.14 3.08 19.98
CA ASN A 39 -8.36 3.58 18.85
C ASN A 39 -7.76 2.45 18.02
N ILE A 40 -7.14 1.45 18.66
CA ILE A 40 -6.52 0.31 17.97
C ILE A 40 -7.59 -0.47 17.18
N GLU A 41 -8.70 -0.84 17.83
CA GLU A 41 -9.76 -1.63 17.18
C GLU A 41 -10.43 -0.83 16.03
N TYR A 42 -10.55 0.50 16.17
CA TYR A 42 -11.04 1.40 15.11
C TYR A 42 -10.09 1.45 13.91
N GLU A 43 -8.78 1.58 14.13
CA GLU A 43 -7.80 1.63 13.05
C GLU A 43 -7.76 0.31 12.25
N GLU A 44 -7.81 -0.84 12.93
CA GLU A 44 -7.85 -2.14 12.28
C GLU A 44 -9.10 -2.33 11.42
N LEU A 45 -10.28 -2.04 11.99
CA LEU A 45 -11.55 -2.13 11.26
C LEU A 45 -11.62 -1.14 10.10
N LYS A 46 -11.10 0.07 10.27
CA LYS A 46 -11.06 1.08 9.22
C LYS A 46 -10.15 0.63 8.07
N SER A 47 -9.00 0.03 8.38
CA SER A 47 -8.11 -0.54 7.37
C SER A 47 -8.78 -1.70 6.61
N GLN A 48 -9.52 -2.56 7.33
CA GLN A 48 -10.27 -3.67 6.73
C GLN A 48 -11.42 -3.18 5.84
N LEU A 49 -12.26 -2.25 6.32
CA LEU A 49 -13.41 -1.73 5.58
C LEU A 49 -13.02 -0.87 4.39
N LYS A 50 -11.94 -0.10 4.50
CA LYS A 50 -11.49 0.77 3.41
C LYS A 50 -10.88 -0.02 2.25
N GLY A 51 -10.80 -1.36 2.37
CA GLY A 51 -10.19 -2.22 1.35
C GLY A 51 -8.72 -1.87 1.12
N GLU A 52 -8.12 -1.09 2.02
CA GLU A 52 -6.69 -0.80 2.04
C GLU A 52 -6.00 -2.01 2.68
N ASN A 53 -6.07 -3.13 1.95
CA ASN A 53 -4.86 -3.89 1.74
C ASN A 53 -3.78 -2.86 1.39
N LYS A 54 -2.86 -2.65 2.33
CA LYS A 54 -1.72 -1.74 2.25
C LYS A 54 -0.70 -2.31 1.26
N GLU A 55 -1.16 -2.56 0.05
CA GLU A 55 -0.44 -3.06 -1.11
C GLU A 55 -0.96 -2.38 -2.39
N ASN A 56 -1.42 -1.12 -2.27
CA ASN A 56 -1.57 -0.19 -3.39
C ASN A 56 -0.21 0.35 -3.89
N SER A 57 0.81 -0.50 -3.89
CA SER A 57 1.85 -0.37 -4.90
C SER A 57 1.39 -1.25 -6.03
N GLY A 58 0.99 -0.69 -7.18
CA GLY A 58 0.50 -1.42 -8.36
C GLY A 58 1.52 -2.36 -9.02
N TYR A 59 2.23 -3.11 -8.18
CA TYR A 59 3.31 -4.03 -8.42
C TYR A 59 2.97 -5.30 -7.65
N SER A 60 2.81 -6.39 -8.38
CA SER A 60 2.69 -7.74 -7.82
C SER A 60 3.99 -8.51 -8.06
N ILE A 61 4.34 -9.43 -7.18
CA ILE A 61 5.44 -10.38 -7.44
C ILE A 61 5.07 -11.17 -8.71
N ASN A 62 6.05 -11.45 -9.57
CA ASN A 62 5.89 -12.03 -10.91
C ASN A 62 5.19 -11.15 -11.95
N GLN A 63 4.85 -9.90 -11.64
CA GLN A 63 4.34 -8.96 -12.63
C GLN A 63 5.39 -8.65 -13.70
N GLU A 64 4.97 -8.65 -14.97
CA GLU A 64 5.78 -8.20 -16.09
C GLU A 64 5.87 -6.66 -16.11
N VAL A 65 7.08 -6.16 -16.23
CA VAL A 65 7.43 -4.75 -16.27
C VAL A 65 8.49 -4.52 -17.33
N PHE A 66 8.71 -3.27 -17.73
CA PHE A 66 9.67 -2.91 -18.76
C PHE A 66 10.75 -1.99 -18.19
N VAL A 67 12.01 -2.35 -18.40
CA VAL A 67 13.17 -1.49 -18.12
C VAL A 67 13.70 -0.99 -19.45
N ASN A 68 13.57 0.30 -19.75
CA ASN A 68 13.98 0.88 -21.04
C ASN A 68 13.56 0.04 -22.26
N LYS A 69 12.27 -0.36 -22.31
CA LYS A 69 11.66 -1.19 -23.37
C LYS A 69 12.05 -2.68 -23.36
N SER A 70 12.96 -3.10 -22.48
CA SER A 70 13.30 -4.51 -22.30
C SER A 70 12.38 -5.16 -21.26
N PRO A 71 11.83 -6.36 -21.50
CA PRO A 71 10.97 -7.03 -20.55
C PRO A 71 11.77 -7.50 -19.31
N ALA A 72 11.15 -7.33 -18.15
CA ALA A 72 11.65 -7.74 -16.85
C ALA A 72 10.48 -8.18 -15.96
N ARG A 73 10.79 -8.89 -14.89
CA ARG A 73 9.80 -9.44 -13.96
C ARG A 73 10.12 -9.05 -12.54
N ILE A 74 9.11 -8.67 -11.77
CA ILE A 74 9.30 -8.31 -10.36
C ILE A 74 9.56 -9.58 -9.55
N ILE A 75 10.70 -9.63 -8.86
CA ILE A 75 11.09 -10.77 -8.02
C ILE A 75 11.01 -10.45 -6.53
N HIS A 76 11.08 -9.17 -6.15
CA HIS A 76 11.00 -8.75 -4.76
C HIS A 76 10.41 -7.34 -4.63
N ILE A 77 9.58 -7.12 -3.62
CA ILE A 77 8.95 -5.83 -3.31
C ILE A 77 9.26 -5.51 -1.87
N GLY A 78 10.04 -4.47 -1.65
CA GLY A 78 10.29 -3.88 -0.34
C GLY A 78 9.44 -2.64 -0.09
N GLU A 79 9.68 -2.00 1.05
CA GLU A 79 9.00 -0.76 1.45
C GLU A 79 9.30 0.39 0.47
N TYR A 80 10.58 0.59 0.12
CA TYR A 80 11.04 1.68 -0.76
C TYR A 80 11.65 1.22 -2.09
N ILE A 81 11.92 -0.08 -2.24
CA ILE A 81 12.61 -0.63 -3.39
C ILE A 81 11.82 -1.79 -4.00
N ILE A 82 12.04 -2.01 -5.29
CA ILE A 82 11.61 -3.22 -5.99
C ILE A 82 12.80 -3.80 -6.73
N ILE A 83 12.91 -5.12 -6.74
CA ILE A 83 13.94 -5.83 -7.49
C ILE A 83 13.26 -6.52 -8.65
N VAL A 84 13.81 -6.28 -9.83
CA VAL A 84 13.32 -6.88 -11.07
C VAL A 84 14.43 -7.67 -11.72
N GLN A 85 14.05 -8.74 -12.41
CA GLN A 85 14.95 -9.60 -13.16
C GLN A 85 14.64 -9.48 -14.65
N SER A 86 15.64 -9.20 -15.47
CA SER A 86 15.50 -9.17 -16.92
C SER A 86 15.21 -10.57 -17.46
N THR A 87 14.19 -10.70 -18.31
CA THR A 87 13.86 -11.99 -18.96
C THR A 87 14.90 -12.40 -20.00
N LEU A 88 15.65 -11.42 -20.56
CA LEU A 88 16.65 -11.66 -21.61
C LEU A 88 18.02 -12.05 -21.04
N THR A 89 18.46 -11.33 -20.01
CA THR A 89 19.84 -11.45 -19.49
C THR A 89 19.91 -12.12 -18.12
N ASN A 90 18.75 -12.44 -17.51
CA ASN A 90 18.62 -12.91 -16.12
C ASN A 90 19.28 -11.99 -15.06
N ARG A 91 19.74 -10.80 -15.45
CA ARG A 91 20.33 -9.81 -14.54
C ARG A 91 19.27 -9.21 -13.63
N LYS A 92 19.64 -8.96 -12.38
CA LYS A 92 18.80 -8.31 -11.38
C LYS A 92 19.15 -6.82 -11.30
N ALA A 93 18.13 -5.99 -11.13
CA ALA A 93 18.30 -4.56 -10.93
C ALA A 93 17.31 -4.06 -9.88
N ILE A 94 17.76 -3.09 -9.08
CA ILE A 94 17.02 -2.54 -7.94
C ILE A 94 16.52 -1.15 -8.32
N PHE A 95 15.22 -0.94 -8.19
CA PHE A 95 14.56 0.30 -8.54
C PHE A 95 13.91 0.92 -7.31
N ASN A 96 13.94 2.25 -7.24
CA ASN A 96 13.18 2.98 -6.25
C ASN A 96 11.69 2.89 -6.58
N LYS A 97 10.90 2.43 -5.62
CA LYS A 97 9.46 2.20 -5.77
C LYS A 97 8.67 3.48 -6.08
N LYS A 98 9.15 4.63 -5.59
CA LYS A 98 8.49 5.94 -5.73
C LYS A 98 8.84 6.61 -7.06
N SER A 99 10.13 6.64 -7.41
CA SER A 99 10.61 7.32 -8.63
C SER A 99 10.66 6.42 -9.86
N GLY A 100 10.68 5.10 -9.70
CA GLY A 100 10.87 4.15 -10.81
C GLY A 100 12.28 4.17 -11.41
N ILE A 101 13.25 4.80 -10.74
CA ILE A 101 14.64 4.95 -11.21
C ILE A 101 15.48 3.83 -10.59
N CYS A 102 16.38 3.24 -11.38
CA CYS A 102 17.33 2.25 -10.88
C CYS A 102 18.37 2.91 -9.96
N LEU A 103 18.62 2.30 -8.80
CA LEU A 103 19.60 2.82 -7.84
C LEU A 103 21.04 2.69 -8.36
N SER A 104 21.34 1.66 -9.16
CA SER A 104 22.69 1.44 -9.70
C SER A 104 22.97 2.25 -10.97
N ASN A 105 21.95 2.53 -11.78
CA ASN A 105 22.09 3.21 -13.07
C ASN A 105 20.91 4.17 -13.29
N PRO A 106 21.04 5.47 -13.00
CA PRO A 106 19.91 6.41 -13.05
C PRO A 106 19.28 6.59 -14.44
N GLU A 107 19.97 6.15 -15.51
CA GLU A 107 19.42 6.11 -16.88
C GLU A 107 18.38 5.00 -17.09
N LEU A 108 18.36 3.99 -16.23
CA LEU A 108 17.39 2.90 -16.30
C LEU A 108 16.11 3.29 -15.58
N LYS A 109 15.01 3.34 -16.33
CA LYS A 109 13.68 3.63 -15.81
C LYS A 109 12.77 2.42 -15.94
N LEU A 110 12.06 2.14 -14.87
CA LEU A 110 11.02 1.13 -14.81
C LEU A 110 9.70 1.72 -15.34
N SER A 111 9.01 0.98 -16.18
CA SER A 111 7.67 1.31 -16.66
C SER A 111 6.75 0.11 -16.60
N THR A 112 5.50 0.33 -16.19
CA THR A 112 4.43 -0.69 -16.21
C THR A 112 3.68 -0.74 -17.54
N LYS A 113 3.79 0.31 -18.37
CA LYS A 113 3.18 0.35 -19.69
C LYS A 113 4.20 -0.08 -20.74
N LYS A 114 3.83 -1.04 -21.58
CA LYS A 114 4.50 -1.21 -22.87
C LYS A 114 4.30 0.09 -23.62
N HIS A 115 5.36 0.86 -23.82
CA HIS A 115 5.27 2.13 -24.54
C HIS A 115 5.02 1.81 -26.01
N ILE A 116 3.76 1.58 -26.37
CA ILE A 116 3.30 1.50 -27.76
C ILE A 116 3.46 2.92 -28.29
N ARG A 117 4.59 3.18 -28.96
CA ARG A 117 4.63 4.31 -29.90
C ARG A 117 3.65 3.93 -30.99
N TYR A 118 2.45 4.52 -30.98
CA TYR A 118 1.67 4.61 -32.20
C TYR A 118 2.56 5.37 -33.19
N ALA A 119 3.12 4.64 -34.15
CA ALA A 119 3.64 5.22 -35.37
C ALA A 119 2.42 5.76 -36.13
N GLY A 120 1.96 6.93 -35.72
CA GLY A 120 0.99 7.73 -36.46
C GLY A 120 1.70 8.26 -37.70
N ARG A 121 1.23 7.78 -38.85
CA ARG A 121 1.53 8.22 -40.22
C ARG A 121 1.55 9.73 -40.38
#